data_AF-A0A937G8S9-F1
#
_entry.id   AF-A0A937G8S9-F1
#
_cell.length_a   1.000
_cell.length_b   1.000
_cell.length_c   1.000
_cell.angle_alpha   90.00
_cell.angle_beta   90.00
_cell.angle_gamma   90.00
#
_symmetry.space_group_name_H-M   'P 1'
#
loop_
_entity.id
_entity.type
_entity.pdbx_description
1 polymer ?
#
loop_
_entity_poly.entity_id
_entity_poly.type
_entity_poly.pdbx_seq_one_letter_code
_entity_poly.pdbx_strand_id
1 'polypeptide(L)' 'MKRLSLVLGLLCVVGLSAQTFKCGTLSPEARERLKRDMEFLAADDLQGRLPGTEGANEAVAYIIRNFQEAGL' A
#
# COMPACT_ATOMS: atom_id res chain seq x y z
N MET A 1 -29.19 -29.08 -27.50
CA MET A 1 -28.10 -28.23 -28.05
C MET A 1 -28.39 -26.74 -27.84
N LYS A 2 -29.48 -26.17 -28.37
CA LYS A 2 -29.82 -24.73 -28.22
C LYS A 2 -29.93 -24.24 -26.77
N ARG A 3 -30.51 -25.03 -25.86
CA ARG A 3 -30.62 -24.70 -24.43
C ARG A 3 -29.27 -24.75 -23.70
N LEU A 4 -28.37 -25.64 -24.12
CA LEU A 4 -27.02 -25.75 -23.55
C LEU A 4 -26.14 -24.56 -23.97
N SER A 5 -26.24 -24.15 -25.23
CA SER A 5 -25.58 -22.94 -25.74
C SER A 5 -26.09 -21.67 -25.03
N LEU A 6 -27.36 -21.62 -24.67
CA LEU A 6 -27.96 -20.48 -23.97
C LEU A 6 -27.50 -20.39 -22.51
N VAL A 7 -27.37 -21.52 -21.83
CA VAL A 7 -26.82 -21.61 -20.46
C VAL A 7 -25.32 -21.28 -20.43
N LEU A 8 -24.54 -21.76 -21.40
CA LEU A 8 -23.11 -21.46 -21.50
C LEU A 8 -22.87 -19.97 -21.80
N GLY A 9 -23.69 -19.37 -22.67
CA GLY A 9 -23.66 -17.93 -22.93
C GLY A 9 -23.97 -17.12 -21.68
N LEU A 10 -24.98 -17.52 -20.89
CA LEU A 10 -25.32 -16.85 -19.64
C LEU A 10 -24.19 -16.93 -18.60
N LEU A 11 -23.50 -18.07 -18.50
CA LEU A 11 -22.38 -18.27 -17.58
C LEU A 11 -21.18 -17.37 -17.90
N CYS A 12 -20.88 -17.16 -19.18
CA CYS A 12 -19.77 -16.31 -19.63
C CYS A 12 -20.00 -14.81 -19.34
N VAL A 13 -21.25 -14.34 -19.33
CA VAL A 13 -21.56 -12.92 -19.06
C VAL A 13 -21.35 -12.57 -17.58
N VAL A 14 -21.60 -13.52 -16.66
CA VAL A 14 -21.40 -13.31 -15.21
C VAL A 14 -19.91 -13.32 -14.82
N GLY A 15 -19.07 -14.05 -15.56
CA GLY A 15 -17.63 -14.12 -15.31
C GLY A 15 -16.85 -12.84 -15.65
N LEU A 16 -17.41 -11.95 -16.47
CA LEU A 16 -16.69 -10.76 -16.98
C LEU A 16 -16.57 -9.63 -15.94
N SER A 17 -17.37 -9.63 -14.88
CA SER A 17 -17.31 -8.60 -13.82
C SER A 17 -16.26 -8.88 -12.73
N ALA A 18 -15.55 -10.02 -12.80
CA ALA A 18 -14.67 -10.49 -11.73
C ALA A 18 -13.23 -9.95 -11.76
N GLN A 19 -12.85 -9.12 -12.74
CA GLN A 19 -11.47 -8.62 -12.86
C GLN A 19 -11.39 -7.10 -12.99
N THR A 20 -11.92 -6.38 -12.00
CA THR A 20 -11.38 -5.04 -11.69
C THR A 20 -10.88 -5.06 -10.26
N PHE A 21 -9.59 -5.36 -10.12
CA PHE A 21 -8.90 -5.12 -8.85
C PHE A 21 -8.87 -3.60 -8.70
N LYS A 22 -9.88 -3.03 -8.05
CA LYS A 22 -9.85 -1.60 -7.72
C LYS A 22 -8.60 -1.39 -6.88
N CYS A 23 -7.66 -0.60 -7.41
CA CYS A 23 -6.56 -0.08 -6.61
C CYS A 23 -7.22 0.62 -5.41
N GLY A 24 -7.17 -0.05 -4.24
CA GLY A 24 -7.92 0.37 -3.08
C GLY A 24 -7.47 1.77 -2.69
N THR A 25 -8.42 2.66 -2.46
CA THR A 25 -8.11 3.95 -1.86
C THR A 25 -7.68 3.70 -0.41
N LEU A 26 -6.56 4.29 0.01
CA LEU A 26 -6.16 4.29 1.40
C LEU A 26 -7.28 4.89 2.27
N SER A 27 -7.47 4.36 3.48
CA SER A 27 -8.32 5.06 4.45
C SER A 27 -7.74 6.47 4.71
N PRO A 28 -8.59 7.46 5.05
CA PRO A 28 -8.09 8.80 5.37
C PRO A 28 -6.98 8.77 6.41
N GLU A 29 -7.13 7.96 7.45
CA GLU A 29 -6.12 7.76 8.49
C GLU A 29 -4.81 7.19 7.95
N ALA A 30 -4.86 6.14 7.12
CA ALA A 30 -3.67 5.55 6.52
C ALA A 30 -2.95 6.55 5.61
N ARG A 31 -3.71 7.38 4.88
CA ARG A 31 -3.17 8.44 4.03
C ARG A 31 -2.44 9.51 4.86
N GLU A 32 -3.04 9.96 5.96
CA GLU A 32 -2.41 10.95 6.83
C GLU A 32 -1.19 10.38 7.57
N ARG A 33 -1.21 9.09 7.96
CA ARG A 33 -0.02 8.43 8.53
C ARG A 33 1.12 8.38 7.52
N LEU A 34 0.85 7.90 6.31
CA LEU A 34 1.86 7.85 5.24
C LEU A 34 2.44 9.21 4.91
N LYS A 35 1.61 10.27 4.92
CA LYS A 35 2.07 11.63 4.72
C LYS A 35 3.04 12.06 5.82
N ARG A 36 2.72 11.83 7.10
CA ARG A 36 3.63 12.14 8.22
C ARG A 36 4.93 11.36 8.15
N ASP A 37 4.87 10.07 7.80
CA ASP A 37 6.06 9.23 7.65
C ASP A 37 6.96 9.79 6.54
N MET A 38 6.36 10.21 5.41
CA MET A 38 7.08 10.84 4.30
C MET A 38 7.70 12.18 4.69
N GLU A 39 6.95 13.04 5.39
CA GLU A 39 7.42 14.34 5.86
C GLU A 39 8.61 14.19 6.82
N PHE A 40 8.51 13.29 7.80
CA PHE A 40 9.61 13.01 8.72
C PHE A 40 10.83 12.50 7.96
N LEU A 41 10.67 11.44 7.16
CA LEU A 41 11.81 10.82 6.47
C LEU A 41 12.47 11.78 5.48
N ALA A 42 11.71 12.66 4.83
CA ALA A 42 12.22 13.65 3.89
C ALA A 42 12.69 14.96 4.53
N ALA A 43 12.62 15.09 5.85
CA ALA A 43 13.01 16.32 6.55
C ALA A 43 14.50 16.64 6.33
N ASP A 44 14.80 17.93 6.12
CA ASP A 44 16.18 18.43 5.99
C ASP A 44 17.00 18.16 7.26
N ASP A 45 16.35 18.07 8.42
CA ASP A 45 16.98 17.77 9.71
C ASP A 45 17.66 16.39 9.73
N LEU A 46 17.24 15.45 8.87
CA LEU A 46 17.94 14.18 8.71
C LEU A 46 19.27 14.34 7.94
N GLN A 47 19.57 15.50 7.35
CA GLN A 47 20.87 15.82 6.71
C GLN A 47 21.35 14.76 5.68
N GLY A 48 20.44 13.95 5.14
CA GLY A 48 20.73 12.85 4.22
C GLY A 48 20.91 11.46 4.88
N ARG A 49 20.97 10.42 4.05
CA ARG A 49 20.90 9.01 4.51
C ARG A 49 22.02 8.13 3.96
N LEU A 50 23.22 8.68 3.79
CA LEU A 50 24.39 7.85 3.47
C LEU A 50 24.66 6.89 4.64
N PRO A 51 25.16 5.66 4.37
CA PRO A 51 25.44 4.71 5.43
C PRO A 51 26.38 5.29 6.50
N GLY A 52 25.98 5.13 7.77
CA GLY A 52 26.76 5.60 8.92
C GLY A 52 26.55 7.07 9.30
N THR A 53 25.70 7.83 8.59
CA THR A 53 25.32 9.18 9.05
C THR A 53 24.34 9.13 10.21
N GLU A 54 24.31 10.21 11.00
CA GLU A 54 23.37 10.36 12.12
C GLU A 54 21.92 10.28 11.63
N GLY A 55 21.57 10.98 10.55
CA GLY A 55 20.23 10.91 9.98
C GLY A 55 19.85 9.55 9.39
N ALA A 56 20.81 8.76 8.89
CA ALA A 56 20.53 7.38 8.52
C ALA A 56 20.15 6.54 9.75
N ASN A 57 20.87 6.70 10.86
CA ASN A 57 20.58 6.00 12.11
C ASN A 57 19.22 6.43 12.69
N GLU A 58 18.88 7.72 12.61
CA GLU A 58 17.61 8.24 13.08
C GLU A 58 16.43 7.75 12.22
N ALA A 59 16.57 7.77 10.90
CA ALA A 59 15.57 7.19 9.99
C ALA A 59 15.35 5.70 10.25
N VAL A 60 16.43 4.95 10.53
CA VAL A 60 16.34 3.52 10.90
C VAL A 60 15.59 3.35 12.22
N ALA A 61 15.93 4.13 13.26
CA ALA A 61 15.24 4.07 14.55
C ALA A 61 13.75 4.39 14.42
N TYR A 62 13.41 5.38 13.60
CA TYR A 62 12.03 5.74 13.28
C TYR A 62 11.26 4.58 12.63
N ILE A 63 11.85 3.95 11.61
CA ILE A 63 11.24 2.81 10.90
C ILE A 63 11.05 1.62 11.84
N ILE A 64 12.07 1.28 12.65
CA ILE A 64 12.00 0.18 13.62
C ILE A 64 10.82 0.40 14.58
N ARG A 65 10.68 1.60 15.16
CA ARG A 65 9.56 1.92 16.07
C ARG A 65 8.21 1.74 15.37
N ASN A 66 8.06 2.25 14.15
CA ASN A 66 6.80 2.15 13.40
C ASN A 66 6.41 0.70 13.08
N PHE A 67 7.40 -0.16 12.84
CA PHE A 67 7.19 -1.59 12.60
C PHE A 67 6.77 -2.30 13.90
N GLN A 68 7.45 -2.01 15.01
CA GLN A 68 7.08 -2.54 16.34
C GLN A 68 5.65 -2.16 16.73
N GLU A 69 5.25 -0.90 16.52
CA GLU A 69 3.88 -0.44 16.75
C GLU A 69 2.85 -1.17 15.85
N ALA A 70 3.26 -1.63 14.67
CA ALA A 70 2.45 -2.45 13.78
C ALA A 70 2.47 -3.94 14.11
N GLY A 71 3.25 -4.37 15.11
CA GLY A 71 3.41 -5.78 15.50
C GLY A 71 4.30 -6.59 14.57
N LEU A 72 5.26 -5.94 13.89
CA LEU A 72 6.25 -6.56 13.00
C LEU A 72 7.64 -6.65 13.65
#